data_AF-A0AAX2ZV91-F1
#
_entry.id   AF-A0AAX2ZV91-F1
#
_cell.length_a   1.000
_cell.length_b   1.000
_cell.length_c   1.000
_cell.angle_alpha   90.00
_cell.angle_beta   90.00
_cell.angle_gamma   90.00
#
_symmetry.space_group_name_H-M   'P 1'
#
loop_
_entity.id
_entity.type
_entity.pdbx_description
1 polymer ?
#
loop_
_entity_poly.entity_id
_entity_poly.type
_entity_poly.pdbx_seq_one_letter_code
_entity_poly.pdbx_strand_id
1 'polypeptide(L)'
;MTRIVVGAALIASVALASPVAGADPGQIPDLSGYAAVDVDAYNTYYNYPTTNGAQFVTPGGYRCRISYTGRANPPMKQASCWGELPGTSSNSVSVFAAMSVEPATFSTVDLAAMEKYMDYKDPRDRTVDPADYKLLPAGSKLDYPDTGTCAVTEVSTVCVVGDHGFELSAKGSRVF
;
A
#
# COMPACT_ATOMS: atom_id res chain seq x y z
N MET A 1 -68.28 34.20 10.22
CA MET A 1 -67.76 33.07 9.43
C MET A 1 -67.01 33.68 8.24
N THR A 2 -65.73 33.50 7.93
CA THR A 2 -64.55 32.86 8.53
C THR A 2 -63.38 33.49 7.75
N ARG A 3 -62.37 34.06 8.42
CA ARG A 3 -61.18 34.65 7.77
C ARG A 3 -60.15 33.53 7.54
N ILE A 4 -59.78 33.28 6.29
CA ILE A 4 -58.72 32.33 5.93
C ILE A 4 -57.38 33.07 5.98
N VAL A 5 -56.49 32.63 6.88
CA VAL A 5 -55.11 33.09 6.98
C VAL A 5 -54.24 32.15 6.14
N VAL A 6 -53.62 32.67 5.09
CA VAL A 6 -52.64 31.93 4.29
C VAL A 6 -51.27 32.08 4.96
N GLY A 7 -50.82 31.04 5.64
CA GLY A 7 -49.48 30.97 6.24
C GLY A 7 -48.44 30.58 5.20
N ALA A 8 -47.45 31.45 4.99
CA ALA A 8 -46.27 31.14 4.18
C ALA A 8 -45.30 30.27 5.00
N ALA A 9 -45.07 29.03 4.58
CA ALA A 9 -44.08 28.14 5.17
C ALA A 9 -42.69 28.45 4.57
N LEU A 10 -41.78 28.94 5.41
CA LEU A 10 -40.36 29.07 5.11
C LEU A 10 -39.70 27.69 5.15
N ILE A 11 -39.28 27.18 3.99
CA ILE A 11 -38.45 25.98 3.89
C ILE A 11 -37.00 26.40 4.12
N ALA A 12 -36.46 26.13 5.31
CA ALA A 12 -35.06 26.36 5.61
C ALA A 12 -34.20 25.23 4.99
N SER A 13 -33.47 25.57 3.93
CA SER A 13 -32.50 24.67 3.29
C SER A 13 -31.28 24.51 4.19
N VAL A 14 -31.21 23.43 4.97
CA VAL A 14 -30.01 23.08 5.74
C VAL A 14 -29.01 22.43 4.78
N ALA A 15 -28.02 23.21 4.33
CA ALA A 15 -26.87 22.67 3.61
C ALA A 15 -26.02 21.83 4.59
N LEU A 16 -26.18 20.51 4.55
CA LEU A 16 -25.30 19.57 5.22
C LEU A 16 -23.96 19.55 4.49
N ALA A 17 -23.05 20.45 4.86
CA ALA A 17 -21.64 20.30 4.53
C ALA A 17 -21.13 19.06 5.28
N SER A 18 -20.98 17.93 4.59
CA SER A 18 -20.28 16.78 5.14
C SER A 18 -18.88 17.22 5.58
N PRO A 19 -18.45 16.93 6.82
CA PRO A 19 -17.09 17.23 7.21
C PRO A 19 -16.14 16.46 6.30
N VAL A 20 -15.25 17.16 5.61
CA VAL A 20 -14.08 16.57 5.00
C VAL A 20 -13.27 16.00 6.16
N ALA A 21 -13.31 14.68 6.34
CA ALA A 21 -12.41 13.99 7.25
C ALA A 21 -10.99 14.14 6.69
N GLY A 22 -10.32 15.22 7.05
CA GLY A 22 -8.88 15.37 6.87
C GLY A 22 -8.19 14.43 7.83
N ALA A 23 -7.73 13.28 7.34
CA ALA A 23 -6.85 12.43 8.11
C ALA A 23 -5.61 13.24 8.52
N ASP A 24 -5.25 13.21 9.80
CA ASP A 24 -4.01 13.80 10.31
C ASP A 24 -2.82 13.27 9.47
N PRO A 25 -1.98 14.13 8.90
CA PRO A 25 -0.82 13.72 8.10
C PRO A 25 0.16 12.81 8.85
N GLY A 26 0.14 12.77 10.19
CA GLY A 26 1.03 11.96 11.00
C GLY A 26 0.41 10.68 11.58
N GLN A 27 -0.87 10.38 11.34
CA GLN A 27 -1.50 9.19 11.90
C GLN A 27 -1.29 7.98 10.98
N ILE A 28 -0.64 6.94 11.51
CA ILE A 28 -0.56 5.62 10.88
C ILE A 28 -2.00 5.09 10.67
N PRO A 29 -2.38 4.75 9.43
CA PRO A 29 -3.73 4.22 9.16
C PRO A 29 -3.99 2.92 9.92
N ASP A 30 -5.18 2.81 10.53
CA ASP A 30 -5.64 1.56 11.13
C ASP A 30 -6.03 0.55 10.05
N LEU A 31 -5.36 -0.60 10.04
CA LEU A 31 -5.59 -1.68 9.06
C LEU A 31 -6.39 -2.86 9.66
N SER A 32 -6.90 -2.74 10.88
CA SER A 32 -7.62 -3.82 11.58
C SER A 32 -8.92 -4.25 10.87
N GLY A 33 -9.54 -3.36 10.09
CA GLY A 33 -10.77 -3.63 9.35
C GLY A 33 -10.62 -4.44 8.05
N TYR A 34 -9.39 -4.71 7.60
CA TYR A 34 -9.14 -5.48 6.38
C TYR A 34 -9.07 -6.97 6.66
N ALA A 35 -9.61 -7.78 5.75
CA ALA A 35 -9.56 -9.24 5.85
C ALA A 35 -8.12 -9.74 5.61
N ALA A 36 -7.53 -10.43 6.59
CA ALA A 36 -6.21 -11.04 6.42
C ALA A 36 -6.29 -12.20 5.42
N VAL A 37 -5.39 -12.20 4.42
CA VAL A 37 -5.18 -13.33 3.53
C VAL A 37 -4.06 -14.23 4.04
N ASP A 38 -4.03 -15.46 3.55
CA ASP A 38 -2.88 -16.34 3.71
C ASP A 38 -1.68 -15.77 2.95
N VAL A 39 -0.62 -15.41 3.69
CA VAL A 39 0.60 -14.81 3.13
C VAL A 39 1.40 -15.79 2.28
N ASP A 40 1.31 -17.09 2.54
CA ASP A 40 2.06 -18.11 1.81
C ASP A 40 1.60 -18.22 0.35
N ALA A 41 0.38 -17.78 0.05
CA ALA A 41 -0.15 -17.69 -1.30
C ALA A 41 0.48 -16.57 -2.15
N TYR A 42 1.32 -15.71 -1.56
CA TYR A 42 1.90 -14.53 -2.20
C TYR A 42 3.43 -14.50 -2.16
N ASN A 43 4.08 -15.64 -1.87
CA ASN A 43 5.53 -15.72 -1.75
C ASN A 43 6.27 -15.08 -2.93
N THR A 44 7.25 -14.23 -2.63
CA THR A 44 8.17 -13.64 -3.62
C THR A 44 9.38 -14.56 -3.85
N TYR A 45 10.19 -14.20 -4.84
CA TYR A 45 11.40 -14.93 -5.21
C TYR A 45 12.52 -14.82 -4.16
N TYR A 46 13.49 -15.72 -4.25
CA TYR A 46 14.64 -15.79 -3.35
C TYR A 46 15.91 -15.27 -4.04
N ASN A 47 16.24 -13.99 -3.84
CA ASN A 47 17.33 -13.30 -4.54
C ASN A 47 18.60 -13.06 -3.71
N TYR A 48 18.54 -13.26 -2.40
CA TYR A 48 19.68 -13.12 -1.50
C TYR A 48 19.50 -14.06 -0.29
N PRO A 49 20.58 -14.50 0.38
CA PRO A 49 20.49 -15.36 1.56
C PRO A 49 19.49 -14.85 2.58
N THR A 50 18.51 -15.70 2.90
CA THR A 50 17.42 -15.42 3.84
C THR A 50 16.55 -14.22 3.50
N THR A 51 16.59 -13.76 2.24
CA THR A 51 15.59 -12.83 1.71
C THR A 51 14.36 -13.59 1.29
N ASN A 52 13.26 -13.32 1.98
CA ASN A 52 11.93 -13.80 1.65
C ASN A 52 10.96 -12.62 1.70
N GLY A 53 9.71 -12.87 1.32
CA GLY A 53 8.71 -11.83 1.28
C GLY A 53 7.44 -12.29 0.60
N ALA A 54 6.54 -11.34 0.44
CA ALA A 54 5.35 -11.52 -0.37
C ALA A 54 5.26 -10.42 -1.42
N GLN A 55 4.78 -10.77 -2.61
CA GLN A 55 4.51 -9.85 -3.70
C GLN A 55 3.10 -10.05 -4.24
N PHE A 56 2.47 -8.97 -4.66
CA PHE A 56 1.12 -8.99 -5.19
C PHE A 56 0.90 -7.88 -6.21
N VAL A 57 -0.14 -8.04 -7.03
CA VAL A 57 -0.71 -6.94 -7.81
C VAL A 57 -1.92 -6.39 -7.06
N THR A 58 -2.11 -5.08 -7.09
CA THR A 58 -3.27 -4.40 -6.48
C THR A 58 -4.45 -4.39 -7.44
N PRO A 59 -5.68 -4.11 -6.96
CA PRO A 59 -6.81 -3.83 -7.86
C PRO A 59 -6.55 -2.71 -8.87
N GLY A 60 -5.68 -1.75 -8.51
CA GLY A 60 -5.22 -0.68 -9.39
C GLY A 60 -4.15 -1.09 -10.42
N GLY A 61 -3.69 -2.34 -10.42
CA GLY A 61 -2.79 -2.88 -11.44
C GLY A 61 -1.28 -2.63 -11.22
N TYR A 62 -0.90 -1.84 -10.22
CA TYR A 62 0.51 -1.71 -9.80
C TYR A 62 0.91 -2.86 -8.87
N ARG A 63 2.22 -3.11 -8.78
CA ARG A 63 2.76 -4.21 -7.96
C ARG A 63 3.19 -3.67 -6.61
N CYS A 64 3.13 -4.52 -5.61
CA CYS A 64 3.72 -4.27 -4.31
C CYS A 64 4.49 -5.50 -3.83
N ARG A 65 5.52 -5.26 -3.01
CA ARG A 65 6.29 -6.29 -2.33
C ARG A 65 6.62 -5.85 -0.92
N ILE A 66 6.44 -6.76 0.01
CA ILE A 66 7.00 -6.71 1.35
C ILE A 66 8.07 -7.80 1.49
N SER A 67 9.24 -7.45 2.02
CA SER A 67 10.36 -8.37 2.11
C SER A 67 11.12 -8.24 3.42
N TYR A 68 11.66 -9.37 3.86
CA TYR A 68 12.52 -9.51 5.02
C TYR A 68 13.84 -10.15 4.59
N THR A 69 14.95 -9.63 5.08
CA THR A 69 16.28 -10.21 4.88
C THR A 69 16.94 -10.45 6.22
N GLY A 70 16.91 -11.70 6.69
CA GLY A 70 17.37 -12.05 8.03
C GLY A 70 18.88 -12.05 8.23
N ARG A 71 19.67 -12.19 7.16
CA ARG A 71 21.14 -12.27 7.24
C ARG A 71 21.80 -10.89 7.29
N ALA A 72 21.04 -9.84 7.05
CA ALA A 72 21.49 -8.49 7.33
C ALA A 72 21.61 -8.30 8.85
N ASN A 73 22.57 -7.49 9.30
CA ASN A 73 22.71 -7.15 10.71
C ASN A 73 22.65 -5.63 10.89
N PRO A 74 21.50 -5.09 11.36
CA PRO A 74 20.26 -5.80 11.72
C PRO A 74 19.46 -6.29 10.50
N PRO A 75 18.47 -7.19 10.70
CA PRO A 75 17.60 -7.66 9.62
C PRO A 75 16.94 -6.51 8.87
N MET A 76 16.94 -6.58 7.54
CA MET A 76 16.33 -5.56 6.69
C MET A 76 14.87 -5.90 6.43
N LYS A 77 14.00 -4.90 6.56
CA LYS A 77 12.56 -4.96 6.29
C LYS A 77 12.23 -3.91 5.25
N GLN A 78 11.41 -4.24 4.27
CA GLN A 78 11.05 -3.29 3.23
C GLN A 78 9.63 -3.53 2.78
N ALA A 79 8.88 -2.47 2.51
CA ALA A 79 7.70 -2.52 1.66
C ALA A 79 7.88 -1.53 0.51
N SER A 80 7.47 -1.93 -0.68
CA SER A 80 7.59 -1.12 -1.89
C SER A 80 6.44 -1.38 -2.83
N CYS A 81 6.02 -0.36 -3.58
CA CYS A 81 5.09 -0.50 -4.69
C CYS A 81 5.63 0.22 -5.92
N TRP A 82 5.42 -0.35 -7.11
CA TRP A 82 5.89 0.20 -8.38
C TRP A 82 4.90 -0.05 -9.53
N GLY A 83 4.98 0.80 -10.55
CA GLY A 83 4.08 0.83 -11.70
C GLY A 83 3.41 2.20 -11.84
N GLU A 84 2.19 2.22 -12.36
CA GLU A 84 1.37 3.43 -12.40
C GLU A 84 0.75 3.67 -11.01
N LEU A 85 1.45 4.43 -10.18
CA LEU A 85 1.00 4.71 -8.82
C LEU A 85 -0.06 5.82 -8.82
N PRO A 86 -1.18 5.65 -8.09
CA PRO A 86 -2.24 6.65 -8.07
C PRO A 86 -1.78 7.91 -7.33
N GLY A 87 -2.29 9.08 -7.72
CA GLY A 87 -2.11 10.33 -6.97
C GLY A 87 -0.67 10.87 -6.87
N THR A 88 0.25 10.40 -7.72
CA THR A 88 1.64 10.88 -7.81
C THR A 88 2.16 10.77 -9.25
N SER A 89 3.21 11.52 -9.59
CA SER A 89 3.96 11.36 -10.84
C SER A 89 5.10 10.35 -10.74
N SER A 90 5.43 9.90 -9.52
CA SER A 90 6.40 8.85 -9.25
C SER A 90 5.85 7.48 -9.65
N ASN A 91 6.72 6.59 -10.13
CA ASN A 91 6.35 5.21 -10.48
C ASN A 91 6.82 4.18 -9.44
N SER A 92 7.38 4.64 -8.31
CA SER A 92 7.80 3.81 -7.19
C SER A 92 7.64 4.55 -5.86
N VAL A 93 7.34 3.80 -4.81
CA VAL A 93 7.41 4.23 -3.41
C VAL A 93 7.99 3.09 -2.58
N SER A 94 8.82 3.40 -1.58
CA SER A 94 9.36 2.40 -0.66
C SER A 94 9.57 2.92 0.74
N VAL A 95 9.31 2.08 1.73
CA VAL A 95 9.74 2.23 3.12
C VAL A 95 10.74 1.13 3.45
N PHE A 96 11.81 1.48 4.16
CA PHE A 96 12.91 0.58 4.48
C PHE A 96 13.26 0.69 5.96
N ALA A 97 13.53 -0.43 6.60
CA ALA A 97 14.00 -0.46 7.98
C ALA A 97 15.15 -1.44 8.15
N ALA A 98 16.21 -0.95 8.80
CA ALA A 98 17.33 -1.76 9.26
C ALA A 98 17.70 -1.34 10.69
N MET A 99 18.75 -0.52 10.87
CA MET A 99 19.12 0.03 12.19
C MET A 99 18.06 0.97 12.75
N SER A 100 17.43 1.72 11.86
CA SER A 100 16.25 2.54 12.11
C SER A 100 15.29 2.35 10.93
N VAL A 101 14.04 2.73 11.14
CA VAL A 101 13.10 2.89 10.04
C VAL A 101 13.41 4.21 9.34
N GLU A 102 13.59 4.16 8.02
CA GLU A 102 13.76 5.32 7.18
C GLU A 102 12.39 5.83 6.72
N PRO A 103 12.21 7.16 6.55
CA PRO A 103 11.00 7.70 5.94
C PRO A 103 10.71 7.02 4.60
N ALA A 104 9.44 6.70 4.35
CA ALA A 104 9.07 6.23 3.03
C ALA A 104 9.36 7.31 1.98
N THR A 105 9.78 6.90 0.79
CA THR A 105 10.19 7.82 -0.28
C THR A 105 9.53 7.45 -1.60
N PHE A 106 9.02 8.47 -2.29
CA PHE A 106 8.61 8.37 -3.68
C PHE A 106 9.82 8.54 -4.60
N SER A 107 9.87 7.77 -5.69
CA SER A 107 10.96 7.82 -6.65
C SER A 107 10.50 7.47 -8.06
N THR A 108 11.36 7.74 -9.05
CA THR A 108 11.19 7.26 -10.42
C THR A 108 12.27 6.23 -10.71
N VAL A 109 11.87 5.02 -11.09
CA VAL A 109 12.74 3.87 -11.34
C VAL A 109 12.51 3.30 -12.74
N ASP A 110 13.45 2.47 -13.22
CA ASP A 110 13.22 1.65 -14.40
C ASP A 110 12.32 0.46 -14.02
N LEU A 111 11.06 0.49 -14.49
CA LEU A 111 10.09 -0.57 -14.20
C LEU A 111 10.53 -1.93 -14.76
N ALA A 112 11.24 -1.96 -15.89
CA ALA A 112 11.72 -3.23 -16.44
C ALA A 112 12.84 -3.83 -15.59
N ALA A 113 13.63 -2.99 -14.90
CA ALA A 113 14.62 -3.44 -13.94
C ALA A 113 13.99 -3.95 -12.64
N MET A 114 12.86 -3.38 -12.20
CA MET A 114 12.13 -3.83 -11.00
C MET A 114 11.59 -5.26 -11.13
N GLU A 115 11.33 -5.71 -12.34
CA GLU A 115 10.86 -7.07 -12.66
C GLU A 115 12.01 -8.09 -12.77
N LYS A 116 13.27 -7.66 -12.62
CA LYS A 116 14.45 -8.54 -12.74
C LYS A 116 15.03 -8.86 -11.37
N TYR A 117 15.54 -10.09 -11.23
CA TYR A 117 16.26 -10.53 -10.04
C TYR A 117 17.33 -11.57 -10.37
N MET A 118 18.35 -11.64 -9.53
CA MET A 118 19.31 -12.76 -9.52
C MET A 118 18.71 -13.88 -8.66
N ASP A 119 18.48 -15.06 -9.21
CA ASP A 119 18.07 -16.22 -8.40
C ASP A 119 19.27 -16.71 -7.58
N TYR A 120 19.14 -16.76 -6.26
CA TYR A 120 20.27 -17.19 -5.42
C TYR A 120 20.46 -18.72 -5.40
N LYS A 121 19.39 -19.50 -5.57
CA LYS A 121 19.47 -20.97 -5.56
C LYS A 121 20.12 -21.49 -6.85
N ASP A 122 19.84 -20.83 -7.95
CA ASP A 122 20.42 -21.09 -9.27
C ASP A 122 20.92 -19.76 -9.86
N PRO A 123 22.19 -19.39 -9.64
CA PRO A 123 22.75 -18.06 -9.96
C PRO A 123 22.63 -17.67 -11.43
N ARG A 124 21.50 -17.06 -11.80
CA ARG A 124 21.23 -16.43 -13.09
C ARG A 124 20.19 -15.33 -12.95
N ASP A 125 20.23 -14.41 -13.93
CA ASP A 125 19.18 -13.41 -14.06
C ASP A 125 17.86 -14.07 -14.45
N ARG A 126 16.81 -13.61 -13.79
CA ARG A 126 15.43 -14.01 -13.99
C ARG A 126 14.59 -12.76 -14.12
N THR A 127 13.45 -12.92 -14.77
CA THR A 127 12.40 -11.92 -14.85
C THR A 127 11.16 -12.52 -14.23
N VAL A 128 10.47 -11.76 -13.39
CA VAL A 128 9.19 -12.16 -12.83
C VAL A 128 8.18 -12.22 -13.97
N ASP A 129 7.45 -13.34 -14.09
CA ASP A 129 6.34 -13.39 -15.03
C ASP A 129 5.21 -12.50 -14.48
N PRO A 130 4.63 -11.57 -15.26
CA PRO A 130 3.47 -10.81 -14.82
C PRO A 130 2.32 -11.68 -14.27
N ALA A 131 2.18 -12.92 -14.75
CA ALA A 131 1.19 -13.88 -14.24
C ALA A 131 1.51 -14.44 -12.85
N ASP A 132 2.76 -14.33 -12.39
CA ASP A 132 3.17 -14.74 -11.03
C ASP A 132 2.68 -13.75 -9.96
N TYR A 133 2.27 -12.53 -10.35
CA TYR A 133 1.62 -11.61 -9.43
C TYR A 133 0.19 -12.06 -9.16
N LYS A 134 -0.01 -12.60 -7.96
CA LYS A 134 -1.35 -12.85 -7.46
C LYS A 134 -2.02 -11.53 -7.06
N LEU A 135 -3.28 -11.35 -7.46
CA LEU A 135 -4.09 -10.23 -7.01
C LEU A 135 -4.32 -10.32 -5.50
N LEU A 136 -4.02 -9.25 -4.77
CA LEU A 136 -4.53 -9.06 -3.42
C LEU A 136 -5.95 -8.45 -3.53
N PRO A 137 -7.02 -9.15 -3.12
CA PRO A 137 -8.39 -8.68 -3.34
C PRO A 137 -8.67 -7.39 -2.57
N ALA A 138 -9.50 -6.51 -3.13
CA ALA A 138 -9.97 -5.31 -2.44
C ALA A 138 -10.61 -5.66 -1.08
N GLY A 139 -10.35 -4.83 -0.06
CA GLY A 139 -10.79 -5.06 1.31
C GLY A 139 -9.93 -6.08 2.07
N SER A 140 -8.83 -6.54 1.47
CA SER A 140 -7.90 -7.48 2.10
C SER A 140 -6.61 -6.82 2.56
N LYS A 141 -5.94 -7.47 3.50
CA LYS A 141 -4.57 -7.16 3.91
C LYS A 141 -3.69 -8.39 3.89
N LEU A 142 -2.41 -8.14 3.70
CA LEU A 142 -1.32 -9.09 3.81
C LEU A 142 -0.44 -8.64 4.97
N ASP A 143 -0.40 -9.46 6.01
CA ASP A 143 0.49 -9.30 7.16
C ASP A 143 1.72 -10.20 6.95
N TYR A 144 2.91 -9.61 6.79
CA TYR A 144 4.16 -10.38 6.67
C TYR A 144 4.86 -10.44 8.04
N PRO A 145 5.12 -11.65 8.58
CA PRO A 145 5.70 -11.81 9.90
C PRO A 145 6.95 -10.97 10.13
N ASP A 146 7.02 -10.37 11.32
CA ASP A 146 8.13 -9.53 11.80
C ASP A 146 8.52 -8.35 10.89
N THR A 147 7.71 -8.02 9.88
CA THR A 147 8.05 -7.04 8.84
C THR A 147 7.05 -5.90 8.78
N GLY A 148 5.79 -6.18 8.47
CA GLY A 148 4.79 -5.14 8.27
C GLY A 148 3.53 -5.65 7.60
N THR A 149 2.65 -4.71 7.26
CA THR A 149 1.32 -5.00 6.71
C THR A 149 1.09 -4.14 5.47
N CYS A 150 0.56 -4.74 4.41
CA CYS A 150 -0.03 -3.99 3.29
C CYS A 150 -1.52 -4.30 3.16
N ALA A 151 -2.34 -3.27 3.00
CA ALA A 151 -3.79 -3.38 2.83
C ALA A 151 -4.22 -2.67 1.54
N VAL A 152 -5.23 -3.22 0.86
CA VAL A 152 -5.71 -2.70 -0.42
C VAL A 152 -7.21 -2.51 -0.43
N THR A 153 -7.66 -1.45 -1.07
CA THR A 153 -9.05 -1.26 -1.51
C THR A 153 -9.10 -1.26 -3.03
N GLU A 154 -10.28 -1.03 -3.61
CA GLU A 154 -10.42 -0.80 -5.06
C GLU A 154 -9.64 0.41 -5.56
N VAL A 155 -9.35 1.39 -4.69
CA VAL A 155 -8.83 2.72 -5.08
C VAL A 155 -7.62 3.18 -4.26
N SER A 156 -7.16 2.38 -3.31
CA SER A 156 -6.04 2.74 -2.44
C SER A 156 -5.21 1.54 -2.00
N THR A 157 -3.98 1.81 -1.59
CA THR A 157 -3.10 0.83 -0.94
C THR A 157 -2.33 1.52 0.17
N VAL A 158 -2.26 0.87 1.33
CA VAL A 158 -1.44 1.34 2.45
C VAL A 158 -0.46 0.24 2.79
N CYS A 159 0.81 0.58 2.96
CA CYS A 159 1.81 -0.33 3.54
C CYS A 159 2.46 0.33 4.75
N VAL A 160 2.58 -0.43 5.84
CA VAL A 160 3.15 0.00 7.12
C VAL A 160 4.28 -0.95 7.51
N VAL A 161 5.44 -0.39 7.86
CA VAL A 161 6.61 -1.09 8.38
C VAL A 161 7.04 -0.37 9.67
N GLY A 162 6.75 -0.97 10.81
CA GLY A 162 6.93 -0.32 12.11
C GLY A 162 5.97 0.86 12.26
N ASP A 163 6.52 2.05 12.48
CA ASP A 163 5.79 3.32 12.60
C ASP A 163 5.80 4.18 11.33
N HIS A 164 6.43 3.71 10.24
CA HIS A 164 6.46 4.41 8.97
C HIS A 164 5.72 3.65 7.87
N GLY A 165 5.39 4.35 6.80
CA GLY A 165 4.71 3.75 5.67
C GLY A 165 4.34 4.73 4.59
N PHE A 166 3.45 4.25 3.72
CA PHE A 166 2.91 5.06 2.65
C PHE A 166 1.46 4.68 2.38
N GLU A 167 0.72 5.67 1.89
CA GLU A 167 -0.64 5.51 1.38
C GLU A 167 -0.67 5.99 -0.07
N LEU A 168 -1.12 5.10 -0.94
CA LEU A 168 -1.37 5.35 -2.35
C LEU A 168 -2.87 5.55 -2.54
N SER A 169 -3.26 6.69 -3.11
CA SER A 169 -4.67 7.01 -3.37
C SER A 169 -4.80 8.02 -4.51
N ALA A 170 -5.83 7.87 -5.34
CA ALA A 170 -6.11 8.84 -6.41
C ALA A 170 -6.41 10.25 -5.87
N LYS A 171 -6.80 10.36 -4.59
CA LYS A 171 -7.05 11.65 -3.91
C LYS A 171 -5.76 12.35 -3.46
N GLY A 172 -4.61 11.70 -3.61
CA GLY A 172 -3.31 12.17 -3.17
C GLY A 172 -2.59 11.08 -2.40
N SER A 173 -1.37 10.79 -2.82
CA SER A 173 -0.51 9.81 -2.17
C SER A 173 0.43 10.48 -1.17
N ARG A 174 0.74 9.79 -0.07
CA ARG A 174 1.55 10.32 1.02
C ARG A 174 2.45 9.27 1.65
N VAL A 175 3.44 9.76 2.38
CA VAL A 175 4.32 8.99 3.26
C VAL A 175 4.09 9.46 4.70
N PHE A 176 4.34 8.59 5.66
CA PHE A 176 4.26 8.88 7.09
C PHE A 176 5.33 8.11 7.85
#